data_AF-A0A3D4M943-F1
#
_entry.id   AF-A0A3D4M943-F1
#
_cell.length_a   1.000
_cell.length_b   1.000
_cell.length_c   1.000
_cell.angle_alpha   90.00
_cell.angle_beta   90.00
_cell.angle_gamma   90.00
#
_symmetry.space_group_name_H-M   'P 1'
#
loop_
_entity.id
_entity.type
_entity.pdbx_description
1 polymer ?
#
loop_
_entity_poly.entity_id
_entity_poly.type
_entity_poly.pdbx_seq_one_letter_code
_entity_poly.pdbx_strand_id
1 'polypeptide(L)'
;MAKQSDEALIKIVTGPDDVYQPEAMAAAKREFEKRKLSAEKIAETKEKIEEVEKVKSHKAGLRLALGWRLLAFFFPGVLILLLSGLLKTEGYEKKAQDLATWTIYGFGFYLGLVILFTVSRM
;
A
#
# COMPACT_ATOMS: atom_id res chain seq x y z
N MET A 1 18.94 19.56 -3.33
CA MET A 1 19.34 18.15 -3.51
C MET A 1 20.51 17.70 -2.65
N ALA A 2 21.42 18.58 -2.22
CA ALA A 2 22.56 18.20 -1.37
C ALA A 2 22.22 17.42 -0.08
N LYS A 3 21.04 17.64 0.52
CA LYS A 3 20.56 16.91 1.71
C LYS A 3 19.85 15.58 1.41
N GLN A 4 19.62 15.22 0.14
CA GLN A 4 18.98 13.94 -0.18
C GLN A 4 19.98 12.77 -0.07
N SER A 5 19.46 11.61 0.36
CA SER A 5 20.20 10.36 0.41
C SER A 5 20.58 9.88 -0.99
N ASP A 6 21.65 9.09 -1.08
CA ASP A 6 22.11 8.51 -2.33
C ASP A 6 21.00 7.63 -2.97
N GLU A 7 20.19 6.95 -2.15
CA GLU A 7 19.04 6.15 -2.58
C GLU A 7 17.97 6.99 -3.31
N ALA A 8 17.61 8.15 -2.74
CA ALA A 8 16.63 9.05 -3.35
C ALA A 8 17.16 9.65 -4.66
N LEU A 9 18.46 9.97 -4.69
CA LEU A 9 19.13 10.50 -5.88
C LEU A 9 19.12 9.45 -7.01
N ILE A 10 19.50 8.21 -6.70
CA ILE A 10 19.51 7.09 -7.65
C ILE A 10 18.09 6.82 -8.15
N LYS A 11 17.09 6.80 -7.26
CA LYS A 11 15.69 6.59 -7.64
C LYS A 11 15.16 7.65 -8.62
N ILE A 12 15.57 8.91 -8.49
CA ILE A 12 15.17 10.00 -9.40
C ILE A 12 15.90 9.89 -10.75
N VAL A 13 17.19 9.56 -10.74
CA VAL A 13 18.00 9.46 -11.98
C VAL A 13 17.65 8.22 -12.81
N THR A 14 17.30 7.11 -12.15
CA THR A 14 16.94 5.84 -12.82
C THR A 14 15.43 5.64 -12.96
N GLY A 15 14.62 6.53 -12.41
CA GLY A 15 13.17 6.49 -12.52
C GLY A 15 12.69 6.90 -13.92
N PRO A 16 11.44 6.56 -14.28
CA PRO A 16 10.89 6.92 -15.58
C PRO A 16 10.63 8.44 -15.68
N ASP A 17 10.87 8.99 -16.88
CA ASP A 17 10.86 10.44 -17.16
C ASP A 17 9.48 11.10 -16.95
N ASP A 18 8.41 10.32 -16.85
CA ASP A 18 7.02 10.77 -16.67
C ASP A 18 6.64 11.01 -15.20
N VAL A 19 7.41 10.48 -14.23
CA VAL A 19 7.12 10.57 -12.79
C VAL A 19 7.73 11.83 -12.16
N TYR A 20 8.83 12.34 -12.72
CA TYR A 20 9.59 13.45 -12.12
C TYR A 20 9.60 14.69 -13.02
N GLN A 21 9.56 15.86 -12.39
CA GLN A 21 9.73 17.11 -13.13
C GLN A 21 11.13 17.16 -13.79
N PRO A 22 11.25 17.67 -15.03
CA PRO A 22 12.51 17.71 -15.75
C PRO A 22 13.60 18.51 -15.01
N GLU A 23 13.20 19.52 -14.24
CA GLU A 23 14.08 20.31 -13.37
C GLU A 23 14.66 19.47 -12.22
N ALA A 24 13.85 18.59 -11.62
CA ALA A 24 14.28 17.68 -10.57
C ALA A 24 15.23 16.60 -11.10
N MET A 25 14.96 16.09 -12.30
CA MET A 25 15.86 15.16 -13.00
C MET A 25 17.21 15.80 -13.33
N ALA A 26 17.20 17.02 -13.87
CA ALA A 26 18.42 17.75 -14.22
C ALA A 26 19.26 18.06 -12.97
N ALA A 27 18.62 18.46 -11.87
CA ALA A 27 19.30 18.69 -10.60
C ALA A 27 19.87 17.38 -10.02
N ALA A 28 19.16 16.25 -10.18
CA ALA A 28 19.60 14.95 -9.68
C ALA A 28 20.81 14.45 -10.46
N LYS A 29 20.80 14.56 -11.80
CA LYS A 29 21.93 14.21 -12.66
C LYS A 29 23.19 15.02 -12.31
N ARG A 30 23.06 16.33 -12.10
CA ARG A 30 24.19 17.20 -11.70
C ARG A 30 24.78 16.82 -10.34
N GLU A 31 23.92 16.54 -9.36
CA GLU A 31 24.37 16.12 -8.03
C GLU A 31 24.97 14.71 -8.05
N PHE A 32 24.47 13.83 -8.92
CA PHE A 32 24.96 12.46 -9.12
C PHE A 32 26.38 12.46 -9.70
N GLU A 33 26.62 13.27 -10.73
CA GLU A 33 27.95 13.48 -11.31
C GLU A 33 28.93 14.09 -10.30
N LYS A 34 28.46 15.06 -9.49
CA LYS A 34 29.26 15.70 -8.44
C LYS A 34 29.70 14.73 -7.35
N ARG A 35 28.86 13.77 -6.98
CA ARG A 35 29.15 12.76 -5.94
C ARG A 35 30.02 11.61 -6.43
N LYS A 36 30.29 11.50 -7.74
CA LYS A 36 31.07 10.41 -8.36
C LYS A 36 30.73 9.04 -7.76
N LEU A 37 29.44 8.75 -7.64
CA LEU A 37 28.98 7.46 -7.12
C LEU A 37 29.56 6.34 -8.01
N SER A 38 30.27 5.41 -7.40
CA SER A 38 30.83 4.25 -8.11
C SER A 38 29.70 3.41 -8.70
N ALA A 39 29.92 2.85 -9.89
CA ALA A 39 28.98 1.93 -10.56
C ALA A 39 28.51 0.79 -9.63
N GLU A 40 29.39 0.32 -8.76
CA GLU A 40 29.12 -0.74 -7.77
C GLU A 40 28.09 -0.31 -6.72
N LYS A 41 28.27 0.86 -6.10
CA LYS A 41 27.30 1.45 -5.15
C LYS A 41 25.95 1.77 -5.79
N ILE A 42 25.93 2.10 -7.08
CA ILE A 42 24.69 2.31 -7.84
C ILE A 42 23.95 0.99 -8.04
N ALA A 43 24.67 -0.07 -8.44
CA ALA A 43 24.10 -1.40 -8.60
C ALA A 43 23.54 -1.94 -7.29
N GLU A 44 24.29 -1.84 -6.20
CA GLU A 44 23.86 -2.28 -4.86
C GLU A 44 22.60 -1.53 -4.39
N THR A 45 22.57 -0.21 -4.60
CA THR A 45 21.42 0.61 -4.21
C THR A 45 20.19 0.31 -5.06
N LYS A 46 20.37 0.07 -6.37
CA LYS A 46 19.29 -0.31 -7.27
C LYS A 46 18.70 -1.67 -6.88
N GLU A 47 19.54 -2.64 -6.56
CA GLU A 47 19.12 -3.96 -6.10
C GLU A 47 18.29 -3.88 -4.81
N LYS A 48 18.74 -3.08 -3.83
CA LYS A 48 17.98 -2.80 -2.60
C LYS A 48 16.63 -2.15 -2.87
N ILE A 49 16.56 -1.19 -3.79
CA ILE A 49 15.30 -0.53 -4.17
C ILE A 49 14.35 -1.55 -4.82
N GLU A 50 14.84 -2.36 -5.76
CA GLU A 50 14.05 -3.40 -6.42
C GLU A 50 13.55 -4.47 -5.44
N GLU A 51 14.37 -4.89 -4.48
CA GLU A 51 13.97 -5.85 -3.44
C GLU A 51 12.83 -5.28 -2.57
N VAL A 52 12.97 -4.03 -2.12
CA VAL A 52 11.93 -3.35 -1.34
C VAL A 52 10.64 -3.19 -2.14
N GLU A 53 10.72 -2.86 -3.43
CA GLU A 53 9.54 -2.73 -4.30
C GLU A 53 8.89 -4.08 -4.61
N LYS A 54 9.67 -5.16 -4.76
CA LYS A 54 9.16 -6.54 -4.85
C LYS A 54 8.41 -6.95 -3.58
N VAL A 55 8.95 -6.66 -2.40
CA VAL A 55 8.29 -6.96 -1.13
C VAL A 55 7.00 -6.15 -0.97
N LYS A 56 7.00 -4.86 -1.32
CA LYS A 56 5.81 -4.01 -1.26
C LYS A 56 4.71 -4.47 -2.22
N SER A 57 5.07 -4.75 -3.48
CA SER A 57 4.10 -5.24 -4.49
C SER A 57 3.53 -6.61 -4.11
N HIS A 58 4.36 -7.50 -3.57
CA HIS A 58 3.91 -8.79 -3.04
C HIS A 58 2.92 -8.60 -1.89
N LYS A 59 3.25 -7.77 -0.89
CA LYS A 59 2.36 -7.48 0.25
C LYS A 59 1.04 -6.84 -0.18
N ALA A 60 1.07 -5.90 -1.11
CA ALA A 60 -0.12 -5.21 -1.62
C ALA A 60 -1.06 -6.17 -2.34
N GLY A 61 -0.54 -7.16 -3.06
CA GLY A 61 -1.32 -8.14 -3.82
C GLY A 61 -1.93 -9.27 -2.97
N LEU A 62 -1.49 -9.46 -1.73
CA LEU A 62 -1.99 -10.55 -0.89
C LEU A 62 -3.46 -10.35 -0.55
N ARG A 63 -4.27 -11.37 -0.83
CA ARG A 63 -5.69 -11.40 -0.47
C ARG A 63 -5.88 -11.81 0.98
N LEU A 64 -7.00 -11.39 1.54
CA LEU A 64 -7.38 -11.80 2.89
C LEU A 64 -7.78 -13.28 2.87
N ALA A 65 -7.32 -14.05 3.85
CA ALA A 65 -7.68 -15.46 3.96
C ALA A 65 -9.18 -15.64 4.19
N LEU A 66 -9.74 -16.76 3.74
CA LEU A 66 -11.18 -17.02 3.78
C LEU A 66 -11.76 -16.91 5.19
N GLY A 67 -11.07 -17.43 6.21
CA GLY A 67 -11.53 -17.36 7.60
C GLY A 67 -11.71 -15.93 8.11
N TRP A 68 -10.83 -15.01 7.72
CA TRP A 68 -10.93 -13.59 8.08
C TRP A 68 -12.09 -12.89 7.37
N ARG A 69 -12.41 -13.29 6.13
CA ARG A 69 -13.57 -12.78 5.39
C ARG A 69 -14.88 -13.21 6.06
N LEU A 70 -14.97 -14.48 6.46
CA LEU A 70 -16.13 -15.00 7.19
C LEU A 70 -16.27 -14.30 8.55
N LEU A 71 -15.18 -14.14 9.30
CA LEU A 71 -15.20 -13.44 10.57
C LEU A 71 -15.73 -12.01 10.44
N ALA A 72 -15.23 -11.26 9.44
CA ALA A 72 -15.68 -9.90 9.15
C ALA A 72 -17.17 -9.82 8.77
N PHE A 73 -17.69 -10.83 8.07
CA PHE A 73 -19.10 -10.89 7.69
C PHE A 73 -20.02 -11.22 8.87
N PHE A 74 -19.69 -12.23 9.68
CA PHE A 74 -20.53 -12.68 10.80
C PHE A 74 -20.43 -11.76 12.04
N PHE A 75 -19.30 -11.10 12.22
CA PHE A 75 -19.07 -10.17 13.33
C PHE A 75 -18.69 -8.79 12.81
N PRO A 76 -19.58 -8.11 12.06
CA PRO A 76 -19.26 -6.79 11.53
C PRO A 76 -19.15 -5.81 12.69
N GLY A 77 -17.97 -5.20 12.84
CA GLY A 77 -17.65 -4.37 14.00
C GLY A 77 -16.64 -3.27 13.70
N VAL A 78 -16.68 -2.20 14.50
CA VAL A 78 -15.76 -1.06 14.38
C VAL A 78 -14.31 -1.49 14.54
N LEU A 79 -14.03 -2.47 15.40
CA LEU A 79 -12.68 -3.03 15.59
C LEU A 79 -12.11 -3.64 14.29
N ILE A 80 -12.94 -4.30 13.48
CA ILE A 80 -12.51 -4.91 12.21
C ILE A 80 -12.20 -3.82 11.17
N LEU A 81 -12.96 -2.72 11.18
CA LEU A 81 -12.66 -1.57 10.33
C LEU A 81 -11.35 -0.87 10.73
N LEU A 82 -11.06 -0.77 12.02
CA LEU A 82 -9.77 -0.24 12.50
C LEU A 82 -8.59 -1.13 12.07
N LEU A 83 -8.75 -2.46 12.12
CA LEU A 83 -7.76 -3.40 11.61
C LEU A 83 -7.53 -3.26 10.10
N SER A 84 -8.59 -2.97 9.33
CA SER A 84 -8.46 -2.65 7.90
C SER A 84 -7.60 -1.41 7.68
N GLY A 85 -7.84 -0.35 8.48
CA GLY A 85 -7.00 0.85 8.47
C GLY A 85 -5.53 0.55 8.76
N LEU A 86 -5.25 -0.27 9.76
CA LEU A 86 -3.88 -0.66 10.12
C LEU A 86 -3.20 -1.44 8.97
N LEU A 87 -3.87 -2.43 8.39
CA LEU A 87 -3.36 -3.21 7.26
C LEU A 87 -3.03 -2.32 6.04
N LYS A 88 -3.80 -1.25 5.83
CA LYS A 88 -3.54 -0.30 4.76
C LYS A 88 -2.24 0.47 5.00
N THR A 89 -1.94 0.86 6.24
CA THR A 89 -0.69 1.56 6.58
C THR A 89 0.55 0.67 6.47
N GLU A 90 0.39 -0.64 6.67
CA GLU A 90 1.46 -1.63 6.51
C GLU A 90 1.71 -2.04 5.04
N GLY A 91 0.91 -1.53 4.09
CA GLY A 91 1.02 -1.83 2.67
C GLY A 91 0.27 -3.09 2.22
N TYR A 92 -0.59 -3.67 3.06
CA TYR A 92 -1.48 -4.78 2.69
C TYR A 92 -2.81 -4.28 2.11
N GLU A 93 -2.73 -3.52 1.01
CA GLU A 93 -3.88 -2.83 0.43
C GLU A 93 -5.06 -3.76 0.09
N LYS A 94 -4.80 -4.90 -0.57
CA LYS A 94 -5.87 -5.84 -0.93
C LYS A 94 -6.49 -6.53 0.29
N LYS A 95 -5.70 -6.86 1.33
CA LYS A 95 -6.25 -7.41 2.59
C LYS A 95 -7.13 -6.40 3.29
N ALA A 96 -6.68 -5.15 3.39
CA ALA A 96 -7.44 -4.06 4.00
C ALA A 96 -8.78 -3.86 3.28
N GLN A 97 -8.75 -3.81 1.95
CA GLN A 97 -9.94 -3.64 1.12
C GLN A 97 -10.91 -4.80 1.31
N ASP A 98 -10.44 -6.05 1.22
CA ASP A 98 -11.27 -7.23 1.45
C ASP A 98 -11.95 -7.15 2.83
N LEU A 99 -11.18 -6.88 3.89
CA LEU A 99 -11.69 -6.85 5.26
C LEU A 99 -12.79 -5.80 5.45
N ALA A 100 -12.61 -4.60 4.90
CA ALA A 100 -13.61 -3.54 4.95
C ALA A 100 -14.88 -3.92 4.17
N THR A 101 -14.74 -4.44 2.95
CA THR A 101 -15.87 -4.85 2.12
C THR A 101 -16.73 -5.92 2.79
N TRP A 102 -16.11 -6.97 3.32
CA TRP A 102 -16.83 -8.05 4.02
C TRP A 102 -17.51 -7.57 5.29
N THR A 103 -16.90 -6.63 6.02
CA THR A 103 -17.50 -5.99 7.21
C THR A 103 -18.76 -5.18 6.84
N ILE A 104 -18.71 -4.40 5.76
CA ILE A 104 -19.85 -3.61 5.28
C ILE A 104 -20.99 -4.53 4.81
N TYR A 105 -20.67 -5.62 4.11
CA TYR A 105 -21.67 -6.62 3.74
C TYR A 105 -22.33 -7.28 4.94
N GLY A 106 -21.55 -7.60 5.99
CA GLY A 106 -22.10 -8.07 7.25
C GLY A 106 -23.09 -7.06 7.84
N PHE A 107 -22.67 -5.79 7.98
CA PHE A 107 -23.55 -4.73 8.50
C PHE A 107 -24.86 -4.61 7.71
N GLY A 108 -24.77 -4.54 6.38
CA GLY A 108 -25.95 -4.45 5.51
C GLY A 108 -26.88 -5.66 5.65
N PHE A 109 -26.32 -6.86 5.76
CA PHE A 109 -27.09 -8.10 5.95
C PHE A 109 -27.88 -8.09 7.27
N TYR A 110 -27.22 -7.83 8.40
CA TYR A 110 -27.90 -7.81 9.70
C TYR A 110 -28.88 -6.65 9.83
N LEU A 111 -28.56 -5.48 9.28
CA LEU A 111 -29.45 -4.33 9.30
C LEU A 111 -30.72 -4.60 8.47
N GLY A 112 -30.58 -5.27 7.31
CA GLY A 112 -31.71 -5.76 6.52
C GLY A 112 -32.59 -6.76 7.27
N LEU A 113 -32.00 -7.71 8.00
CA LEU A 113 -32.75 -8.66 8.83
C LEU A 113 -33.53 -7.97 9.94
N VAL A 114 -32.94 -6.99 10.62
CA VAL A 114 -33.62 -6.22 11.67
C VAL A 114 -34.81 -5.45 11.12
N ILE A 115 -34.65 -4.78 9.96
CA ILE A 115 -35.76 -4.07 9.30
C ILE A 115 -36.87 -5.05 8.94
N LEU A 116 -36.55 -6.17 8.28
CA LEU A 116 -37.53 -7.17 7.86
C LEU A 116 -38.29 -7.75 9.05
N PHE A 117 -37.59 -8.07 10.13
CA PHE A 117 -38.19 -8.60 11.34
C PHE A 117 -39.11 -7.59 12.03
N THR A 118 -38.73 -6.31 12.03
CA THR A 118 -39.54 -5.22 12.61
C THR A 118 -40.81 -5.01 11.78
N VAL A 119 -40.70 -4.98 10.45
CA VAL A 119 -41.83 -4.84 9.52
C VAL A 119 -42.78 -6.03 9.61
N SER A 120 -42.27 -7.25 9.72
CA SER A 120 -43.10 -8.47 9.81
C SER A 120 -43.88 -8.58 11.13
N ARG A 121 -43.56 -7.77 12.15
CA ARG A 121 -44.24 -7.73 13.44
C ARG A 121 -45.21 -6.56 13.61
N MET A 122 -45.23 -5.62 12.65
CA MET A 122 -46.21 -4.54 12.57
C MET A 122 -47.43 -4.98 11.79
#